data_AF-A0A812N475-F1
#
_entry.id   AF-A0A812N475-F1
#
_cell.length_a   1.000
_cell.length_b   1.000
_cell.length_c   1.000
_cell.angle_alpha   90.00
_cell.angle_beta   90.00
_cell.angle_gamma   90.00
#
_symmetry.space_group_name_H-M   'P 1'
#
loop_
_entity.id
_entity.type
_entity.pdbx_description
1 polymer ?
#
loop_
_entity_poly.entity_id
_entity_poly.type
_entity_poly.pdbx_seq_one_letter_code
_entity_poly.pdbx_strand_id
1 'polypeptide(L)'
;FFEDPKNLLWVSASGTMTGNGFAWGQSCHTLAWVYMVTGLVPESVFCKMKCCKVTGADIFTSALIQCTNGATICCQGLAGLPGRNAVGSASKKGKLIENKIFGSLGCLLYSGDDADPASGKLEVLLHDGSTESEDGFFFENTSKGGPGPESLQSFLTACSGQKVENMADATNGLLVVQTIEAMYKSAKDGSVCRIKA
;
A
#
# COMPACT_ATOMS: atom_id res chain seq x y z
N PHE A 1 1.99 -7.92 16.76
CA PHE A 1 2.16 -6.59 16.13
C PHE A 1 3.63 -6.42 15.70
N PHE A 2 4.01 -5.44 14.87
CA PHE A 2 5.39 -5.37 14.32
C PHE A 2 6.50 -5.25 15.37
N GLU A 3 6.14 -4.89 16.60
CA GLU A 3 7.05 -4.82 17.76
C GLU A 3 7.05 -6.11 18.62
N ASP A 4 6.14 -7.04 18.35
CA ASP A 4 6.05 -8.32 19.06
C ASP A 4 6.94 -9.36 18.35
N PRO A 5 8.03 -9.84 18.97
CA PRO A 5 8.94 -10.81 18.35
C PRO A 5 8.29 -12.16 18.06
N LYS A 6 7.14 -12.48 18.68
CA LYS A 6 6.37 -13.70 18.37
C LYS A 6 5.64 -13.62 17.04
N ASN A 7 5.50 -12.43 16.46
CA ASN A 7 4.78 -12.20 15.22
C ASN A 7 5.64 -12.48 13.98
N LEU A 8 6.15 -13.70 13.89
CA LEU A 8 7.22 -14.09 12.95
C LEU A 8 6.87 -13.81 11.48
N LEU A 9 5.59 -13.86 11.12
CA LEU A 9 5.08 -13.54 9.77
C LEU A 9 5.48 -12.13 9.30
N TRP A 10 5.49 -11.17 10.22
CA TRP A 10 5.70 -9.75 9.91
C TRP A 10 7.07 -9.24 10.33
N VAL A 11 7.72 -9.94 11.26
CA VAL A 11 8.95 -9.47 11.90
C VAL A 11 10.17 -10.34 11.61
N SER A 12 10.04 -11.40 10.79
CA SER A 12 11.19 -12.19 10.35
C SER A 12 11.50 -11.86 8.89
N ALA A 13 12.74 -11.47 8.61
CA ALA A 13 13.25 -11.50 7.24
C ALA A 13 13.59 -12.96 6.86
N SER A 14 13.45 -13.29 5.58
CA SER A 14 13.85 -14.60 5.04
C SER A 14 14.71 -14.44 3.79
N GLY A 15 15.63 -15.38 3.57
CA GLY A 15 16.49 -15.39 2.39
C GLY A 15 17.28 -14.10 2.19
N THR A 16 17.13 -13.49 1.02
CA THR A 16 17.82 -12.26 0.60
C THR A 16 16.96 -10.99 0.75
N MET A 17 15.84 -11.05 1.47
CA MET A 17 14.97 -9.90 1.66
C MET A 17 15.70 -8.78 2.42
N THR A 18 15.59 -7.55 1.90
CA THR A 18 16.09 -6.37 2.60
C THR A 18 15.01 -5.89 3.56
N GLY A 19 15.23 -6.08 4.87
CA GLY A 19 14.30 -5.67 5.91
C GLY A 19 13.06 -6.56 6.05
N ASN A 20 12.15 -6.09 6.88
CA ASN A 20 10.94 -6.72 7.37
C ASN A 20 10.07 -5.60 7.98
N GLY A 21 8.75 -5.73 7.98
CA GLY A 21 7.89 -4.77 8.69
C GLY A 21 6.78 -4.14 7.86
N PHE A 22 6.41 -2.92 8.23
CA PHE A 22 5.22 -2.23 7.72
C PHE A 22 5.30 -1.94 6.22
N ALA A 23 6.48 -1.60 5.70
CA ALA A 23 6.66 -1.33 4.27
C ALA A 23 6.25 -2.54 3.42
N TRP A 24 6.82 -3.71 3.75
CA TRP A 24 6.50 -4.97 3.08
C TRP A 24 5.08 -5.44 3.35
N GLY A 25 4.57 -5.21 4.55
CA GLY A 25 3.30 -5.77 4.97
C GLY A 25 2.07 -4.94 4.64
N GLN A 26 2.21 -3.62 4.52
CA GLN A 26 1.08 -2.70 4.38
C GLN A 26 1.32 -1.63 3.32
N SER A 27 2.48 -0.96 3.30
CA SER A 27 2.76 0.07 2.29
C SER A 27 2.75 -0.48 0.86
N CYS A 28 3.08 -1.77 0.69
CA CYS A 28 3.02 -2.46 -0.60
C CYS A 28 1.62 -2.38 -1.25
N HIS A 29 0.54 -2.46 -0.47
CA HIS A 29 -0.83 -2.39 -0.98
C HIS A 29 -1.14 -1.00 -1.55
N THR A 30 -0.80 0.05 -0.81
CA THR A 30 -0.99 1.44 -1.23
C THR A 30 -0.16 1.75 -2.48
N LEU A 31 1.12 1.33 -2.50
CA LEU A 31 1.98 1.52 -3.68
C LEU A 31 1.43 0.77 -4.91
N ALA A 32 1.00 -0.49 -4.74
CA ALA A 32 0.40 -1.27 -5.82
C ALA A 32 -0.85 -0.59 -6.39
N TRP A 33 -1.71 -0.06 -5.51
CA TRP A 33 -2.92 0.65 -5.92
C TRP A 33 -2.57 1.92 -6.69
N VAL A 34 -1.67 2.76 -6.16
CA VAL A 34 -1.25 4.00 -6.82
C VAL A 34 -0.64 3.73 -8.19
N TYR A 35 0.28 2.77 -8.31
CA TYR A 35 0.90 2.44 -9.60
C TYR A 35 -0.12 1.91 -10.60
N MET A 36 -1.07 1.08 -10.16
CA MET A 36 -2.13 0.58 -11.02
C MET A 36 -3.04 1.71 -11.52
N VAL A 37 -3.58 2.55 -10.63
CA VAL A 37 -4.57 3.57 -11.02
C VAL A 37 -3.96 4.73 -11.80
N THR A 38 -2.67 5.02 -11.60
CA THR A 38 -2.00 6.15 -12.27
C THR A 38 -1.14 5.76 -13.46
N GLY A 39 -0.73 4.49 -13.57
CA GLY A 39 0.29 4.04 -14.53
C GLY A 39 1.67 4.66 -14.28
N LEU A 40 1.91 5.27 -13.12
CA LEU A 40 3.20 5.88 -12.80
C LEU A 40 4.29 4.82 -12.66
N VAL A 41 5.44 5.10 -13.26
CA VAL A 41 6.63 4.26 -13.16
C VAL A 41 7.65 4.96 -12.24
N PRO A 42 7.98 4.38 -11.08
CA PRO A 42 8.93 4.98 -10.15
C PRO A 42 10.38 4.85 -10.68
N GLU A 43 11.17 5.91 -10.54
CA GLU A 43 12.55 6.02 -11.03
C GLU A 43 13.56 6.04 -9.89
N SER A 44 13.29 6.82 -8.84
CA SER A 44 14.18 6.94 -7.70
C SER A 44 13.42 7.28 -6.42
N VAL A 45 14.04 7.01 -5.27
CA VAL A 45 13.44 7.26 -3.97
C VAL A 45 14.45 7.79 -2.97
N PHE A 46 14.04 8.78 -2.20
CA PHE A 46 14.66 9.12 -0.92
C PHE A 46 13.74 8.68 0.21
N CYS A 47 14.25 7.92 1.18
CA CYS A 47 13.43 7.40 2.27
C CYS A 47 14.11 7.58 3.63
N LYS A 48 13.28 7.82 4.65
CA LYS A 48 13.63 7.64 6.06
C LYS A 48 12.73 6.58 6.65
N MET A 49 13.34 5.66 7.39
CA MET A 49 12.63 4.61 8.12
C MET A 49 13.05 4.61 9.57
N LYS A 50 12.09 4.28 10.45
CA LYS A 50 12.36 3.94 11.84
C LYS A 50 11.98 2.49 12.07
N CYS A 51 12.94 1.72 12.55
CA CYS A 51 12.76 0.32 12.92
C CYS A 51 12.50 0.17 14.42
N CYS A 52 11.71 -0.84 14.77
CA CYS A 52 11.59 -1.33 16.13
C CYS A 52 12.96 -1.87 16.59
N LYS A 53 13.40 -1.45 17.78
CA LYS A 53 14.69 -1.89 18.33
C LYS A 53 14.73 -3.37 18.70
N VAL A 54 13.57 -3.97 18.99
CA VAL A 54 13.46 -5.37 19.43
C VAL A 54 13.43 -6.31 18.25
N THR A 55 12.61 -6.00 17.24
CA THR A 55 12.34 -6.91 16.12
C THR A 55 13.08 -6.54 14.83
N GLY A 56 13.67 -5.35 14.75
CA GLY A 56 14.28 -4.82 13.53
C GLY A 56 13.27 -4.39 12.46
N ALA A 57 11.99 -4.71 12.63
CA ALA A 57 10.95 -4.40 11.67
C ALA A 57 10.76 -2.89 11.50
N ASP A 58 10.61 -2.39 10.28
CA ASP A 58 10.21 -1.01 10.06
C ASP A 58 8.78 -0.76 10.58
N ILE A 59 8.62 0.35 11.29
CA ILE A 59 7.36 0.75 11.94
C ILE A 59 6.94 2.17 11.56
N PHE A 60 7.86 3.00 11.05
CA PHE A 60 7.55 4.28 10.43
C PHE A 60 8.36 4.43 9.16
N THR A 61 7.70 4.83 8.08
CA THR A 61 8.32 5.09 6.79
C THR A 61 7.85 6.43 6.24
N SER A 62 8.78 7.18 5.65
CA SER A 62 8.48 8.36 4.87
C SER A 62 9.39 8.36 3.65
N ALA A 63 8.80 8.39 2.47
CA ALA A 63 9.49 8.31 1.20
C ALA A 63 9.03 9.40 0.24
N LEU A 64 9.99 9.96 -0.49
CA LEU A 64 9.79 10.81 -1.66
C LEU A 64 10.24 10.01 -2.88
N ILE A 65 9.29 9.66 -3.74
CA ILE A 65 9.53 8.84 -4.93
C ILE A 65 9.35 9.74 -6.17
N GLN A 66 10.37 9.79 -7.02
CA GLN A 66 10.32 10.45 -8.31
C GLN A 66 9.94 9.44 -9.38
N CYS A 67 9.00 9.79 -10.26
CA CYS A 67 8.57 8.98 -11.39
C CYS A 67 9.21 9.45 -12.70
N THR A 68 9.27 8.55 -13.68
CA THR A 68 9.94 8.78 -14.99
C THR A 68 9.32 9.90 -15.82
N ASN A 69 8.04 10.21 -15.59
CA ASN A 69 7.31 11.29 -16.27
C ASN A 69 7.37 12.64 -15.52
N GLY A 70 8.18 12.75 -14.46
CA GLY A 70 8.28 13.95 -13.65
C GLY A 70 7.32 14.04 -12.47
N ALA A 71 6.33 13.15 -12.35
CA ALA A 71 5.46 13.10 -11.18
C ALA A 71 6.22 12.70 -9.91
N THR A 72 5.73 13.13 -8.74
CA THR A 72 6.34 12.83 -7.45
C THR A 72 5.30 12.22 -6.51
N ILE A 73 5.66 11.16 -5.81
CA ILE A 73 4.82 10.48 -4.81
C ILE A 73 5.44 10.69 -3.43
N CYS A 74 4.64 11.25 -2.52
CA CYS A 74 4.95 11.30 -1.09
C CYS A 74 4.25 10.13 -0.40
N CYS A 75 5.01 9.11 0.00
CA CYS A 75 4.47 7.93 0.67
C CYS A 75 4.84 7.94 2.15
N GLN A 76 3.86 7.75 3.02
CA GLN A 76 4.05 7.63 4.47
C GLN A 76 3.32 6.40 4.97
N GLY A 77 3.96 5.67 5.89
CA GLY A 77 3.42 4.48 6.51
C GLY A 77 3.77 4.44 7.99
N LEU A 78 2.84 3.99 8.83
CA LEU A 78 3.09 3.83 10.26
C LEU A 78 2.34 2.65 10.86
N ALA A 79 3.08 1.82 11.60
CA ALA A 79 2.58 0.76 12.45
C ALA A 79 2.30 1.30 13.87
N GLY A 80 1.62 2.44 14.00
CA GLY A 80 1.43 3.13 15.29
C GLY A 80 -0.01 3.49 15.62
N LEU A 81 -0.98 3.12 14.78
CA LEU A 81 -2.38 3.47 15.00
C LEU A 81 -2.92 2.85 16.30
N PRO A 82 -3.53 3.64 17.20
CA PRO A 82 -4.12 3.11 18.42
C PRO A 82 -5.25 2.12 18.11
N GLY A 83 -5.04 0.86 18.48
CA GLY A 83 -5.97 -0.24 18.24
C GLY A 83 -5.28 -1.58 18.48
N ARG A 84 -6.02 -2.61 18.87
CA ARG A 84 -5.48 -3.98 18.93
C ARG A 84 -5.60 -4.59 17.53
N ASN A 85 -4.94 -4.02 16.52
CA ASN A 85 -5.16 -4.38 15.11
C ASN A 85 -4.30 -5.58 14.69
N ALA A 86 -4.46 -6.69 15.40
CA ALA A 86 -4.18 -7.99 14.83
C ALA A 86 -5.39 -8.39 13.99
N VAL A 87 -5.14 -9.04 12.83
CA VAL A 87 -6.18 -9.73 12.07
C VAL A 87 -7.00 -10.58 13.06
N GLY A 88 -8.29 -10.26 13.21
CA GLY A 88 -9.19 -10.96 14.15
C GLY A 88 -9.22 -10.46 15.60
N SER A 89 -8.77 -9.22 15.89
CA SER A 89 -8.89 -8.64 17.25
C SER A 89 -9.93 -7.53 17.33
N ALA A 90 -10.60 -7.48 18.49
CA ALA A 90 -11.81 -6.73 18.82
C ALA A 90 -11.65 -5.19 18.94
N SER A 91 -10.67 -4.56 18.30
CA SER A 91 -10.65 -3.10 18.17
C SER A 91 -11.48 -2.64 16.97
N LYS A 92 -12.28 -1.59 17.18
CA LYS A 92 -13.18 -1.00 16.17
C LYS A 92 -12.48 -0.13 15.11
N LYS A 93 -11.15 -0.04 15.10
CA LYS A 93 -10.40 0.79 14.15
C LYS A 93 -9.50 -0.12 13.33
N GLY A 94 -9.52 0.01 12.02
CA GLY A 94 -8.75 -0.77 11.05
C GLY A 94 -7.51 -0.02 10.58
N LYS A 95 -7.12 -0.28 9.33
CA LYS A 95 -6.06 0.46 8.66
C LYS A 95 -6.65 1.79 8.19
N LEU A 96 -5.99 2.90 8.51
CA LEU A 96 -6.33 4.18 7.88
C LEU A 96 -5.61 4.29 6.54
N ILE A 97 -6.39 4.51 5.49
CA ILE A 97 -5.92 4.62 4.12
C ILE A 97 -6.21 6.04 3.65
N GLU A 98 -5.22 6.70 3.07
CA GLU A 98 -5.37 8.03 2.46
C GLU A 98 -4.50 8.10 1.21
N ASN A 99 -5.14 8.22 0.05
CA ASN A 99 -4.49 8.45 -1.23
C ASN A 99 -5.04 9.74 -1.83
N LYS A 100 -4.14 10.62 -2.26
CA LYS A 100 -4.47 11.92 -2.83
C LYS A 100 -3.65 12.10 -4.10
N ILE A 101 -4.33 12.14 -5.24
CA ILE A 101 -3.71 12.22 -6.56
C ILE A 101 -4.09 13.57 -7.16
N PHE A 102 -3.08 14.38 -7.49
CA PHE A 102 -3.27 15.72 -8.06
C PHE A 102 -2.81 15.70 -9.51
N GLY A 103 -3.71 16.09 -10.41
CA GLY A 103 -3.46 16.16 -11.85
C GLY A 103 -3.77 17.55 -12.40
N SER A 104 -3.62 17.72 -13.71
CA SER A 104 -3.86 19.00 -14.40
C SER A 104 -5.33 19.38 -14.54
N LEU A 105 -6.26 18.44 -14.32
CA LEU A 105 -7.70 18.67 -14.45
C LEU A 105 -8.39 18.76 -13.08
N GLY A 106 -7.71 18.42 -12.00
CA GLY A 106 -8.32 18.25 -10.69
C GLY A 106 -7.57 17.28 -9.80
N CYS A 107 -8.26 16.70 -8.83
CA CYS A 107 -7.71 15.71 -7.92
C CYS A 107 -8.68 14.57 -7.61
N LEU A 108 -8.10 13.41 -7.29
CA LEU A 108 -8.80 12.24 -6.78
C LEU A 108 -8.39 12.02 -5.31
N LEU A 109 -9.36 11.90 -4.42
CA LEU A 109 -9.18 11.66 -3.00
C LEU A 109 -9.80 10.30 -2.67
N TYR A 110 -9.01 9.35 -2.18
CA TYR A 110 -9.46 8.00 -1.82
C TYR A 110 -8.99 7.67 -0.41
N SER A 111 -9.92 7.60 0.54
CA SER A 111 -9.57 7.50 1.96
C SER A 111 -10.62 6.82 2.83
N GLY A 112 -10.22 6.27 3.98
CA GLY A 112 -11.13 5.68 4.96
C GLY A 112 -10.43 4.79 5.98
N ASP A 113 -11.22 4.23 6.89
CA ASP A 113 -10.86 3.19 7.85
C ASP A 113 -11.36 1.83 7.34
N ASP A 114 -10.44 0.90 7.07
CA ASP A 114 -10.74 -0.44 6.55
C ASP A 114 -11.62 -1.31 7.49
N ALA A 115 -11.77 -0.93 8.77
CA ALA A 115 -12.72 -1.59 9.69
C ALA A 115 -14.11 -0.96 9.71
N ASP A 116 -14.31 0.20 9.08
CA ASP A 116 -15.59 0.91 9.03
C ASP A 116 -15.93 1.25 7.57
N PRO A 117 -16.75 0.43 6.89
CA PRO A 117 -17.10 0.66 5.49
C PRO A 117 -17.75 2.01 5.27
N ALA A 118 -18.52 2.53 6.24
CA ALA A 118 -19.16 3.83 6.15
C ALA A 118 -18.17 5.00 6.13
N SER A 119 -16.91 4.76 6.49
CA SER A 119 -15.83 5.75 6.44
C SER A 119 -15.10 5.80 5.09
N GLY A 120 -15.30 4.80 4.22
CA GLY A 120 -14.72 4.79 2.88
C GLY A 120 -15.27 5.94 2.04
N LYS A 121 -14.39 6.68 1.38
CA LYS A 121 -14.75 7.82 0.55
C LYS A 121 -13.85 7.95 -0.66
N LEU A 122 -14.45 8.12 -1.83
CA LEU A 122 -13.80 8.43 -3.09
C LEU A 122 -14.38 9.74 -3.61
N GLU A 123 -13.53 10.72 -3.89
CA GLU A 123 -13.95 12.03 -4.42
C GLU A 123 -13.10 12.40 -5.63
N VAL A 124 -13.76 12.93 -6.67
CA VAL A 124 -13.13 13.57 -7.81
C VAL A 124 -13.53 15.04 -7.78
N LEU A 125 -12.54 15.93 -7.72
CA LEU A 125 -12.74 17.37 -7.68
C LEU A 125 -12.06 17.99 -8.90
N LEU A 126 -12.82 18.58 -9.81
CA LEU A 126 -12.30 19.17 -11.05
C LEU A 126 -12.13 20.68 -10.94
N HIS A 127 -11.21 21.25 -11.72
CA HIS A 127 -10.94 22.70 -11.71
C HIS A 127 -12.07 23.55 -12.28
N ASP A 128 -13.01 22.95 -13.01
CA ASP A 128 -14.23 23.63 -13.48
C ASP A 128 -15.32 23.73 -12.39
N GLY A 129 -15.05 23.19 -11.20
CA GLY A 129 -15.96 23.17 -10.05
C GLY A 129 -16.84 21.92 -9.98
N SER A 130 -16.77 21.02 -10.96
CA SER A 130 -17.51 19.74 -10.93
C SER A 130 -16.93 18.81 -9.87
N THR A 131 -17.82 18.09 -9.19
CA THR A 131 -17.46 17.12 -8.15
C THR A 131 -18.25 15.84 -8.30
N GLU A 132 -17.59 14.70 -8.16
CA GLU A 132 -18.22 13.38 -8.03
C GLU A 132 -17.72 12.71 -6.75
N SER A 133 -18.58 11.99 -6.06
CA SER A 133 -18.19 11.27 -4.85
C SER A 133 -18.96 9.97 -4.69
N GLU A 134 -18.26 8.95 -4.20
CA GLU A 134 -18.84 7.70 -3.73
C GLU A 134 -18.49 7.55 -2.25
N ASP A 135 -19.53 7.38 -1.42
CA ASP A 135 -19.41 7.16 0.01
C ASP A 135 -19.69 5.69 0.33
N GLY A 136 -18.96 5.13 1.30
CA GLY A 136 -19.28 3.85 1.89
C GLY A 136 -18.78 2.63 1.10
N PHE A 137 -17.54 2.17 1.35
CA PHE A 137 -17.02 0.93 0.76
C PHE A 137 -15.96 0.26 1.62
N PHE A 138 -15.72 -1.03 1.35
CA PHE A 138 -14.61 -1.79 1.94
C PHE A 138 -13.32 -1.57 1.14
N PHE A 139 -12.17 -1.47 1.82
CA PHE A 139 -10.86 -1.47 1.15
C PHE A 139 -10.36 -2.89 0.92
N GLU A 140 -10.66 -3.81 1.84
CA GLU A 140 -10.35 -5.22 1.72
C GLU A 140 -11.57 -6.11 2.06
N ASN A 141 -12.00 -6.95 1.11
CA ASN A 141 -12.98 -8.00 1.40
C ASN A 141 -12.26 -9.20 2.05
N THR A 142 -12.43 -9.34 3.36
CA THR A 142 -11.82 -10.43 4.16
C THR A 142 -12.80 -11.56 4.50
N SER A 143 -13.97 -11.60 3.84
CA SER A 143 -15.00 -12.62 4.11
C SER A 143 -14.46 -14.03 3.90
N LYS A 144 -14.64 -14.87 4.93
CA LYS A 144 -14.29 -16.30 4.90
C LYS A 144 -15.47 -17.21 4.55
N GLY A 145 -16.67 -16.64 4.43
CA GLY A 145 -17.89 -17.37 4.10
C GLY A 145 -18.31 -17.17 2.64
N GLY A 146 -19.27 -17.98 2.19
CA GLY A 146 -19.75 -17.92 0.81
C GLY A 146 -18.67 -18.35 -0.20
N PRO A 147 -18.69 -17.83 -1.43
CA PRO A 147 -17.74 -18.22 -2.45
C PRO A 147 -16.34 -17.58 -2.29
N GLY A 148 -16.12 -16.80 -1.23
CA GLY A 148 -14.88 -16.06 -0.98
C GLY A 148 -14.86 -14.68 -1.64
N PRO A 149 -13.75 -13.94 -1.50
CA PRO A 149 -13.61 -12.57 -2.01
C PRO A 149 -13.51 -12.52 -3.54
N GLU A 150 -13.78 -11.35 -4.11
CA GLU A 150 -13.80 -11.08 -5.54
C GLU A 150 -12.45 -11.40 -6.22
N SER A 151 -11.34 -11.26 -5.48
CA SER A 151 -10.00 -11.63 -5.95
C SER A 151 -9.85 -13.14 -6.15
N LEU A 152 -10.38 -13.97 -5.24
CA LEU A 152 -10.38 -15.42 -5.38
C LEU A 152 -11.28 -15.85 -6.55
N GLN A 153 -12.43 -15.22 -6.69
CA GLN A 153 -13.38 -15.49 -7.77
C GLN A 153 -12.77 -15.14 -9.14
N SER A 154 -12.08 -14.00 -9.22
CA SER A 154 -11.31 -13.61 -10.41
C SER A 154 -10.19 -14.61 -10.71
N PHE A 155 -9.47 -15.10 -9.69
CA PHE A 155 -8.45 -16.13 -9.87
C PHE A 155 -9.02 -17.44 -10.43
N LEU A 156 -10.12 -17.94 -9.86
CA LEU A 156 -10.78 -19.16 -10.34
C LEU A 156 -11.28 -18.99 -11.78
N THR A 157 -11.83 -17.82 -12.10
CA THR A 157 -12.26 -17.45 -13.46
C THR A 157 -11.08 -17.49 -14.43
N ALA A 158 -9.93 -16.91 -14.05
CA ALA A 158 -8.71 -16.97 -14.85
C ALA A 158 -8.22 -18.41 -15.08
N CYS A 159 -8.23 -19.25 -14.02
CA CYS A 159 -7.85 -20.66 -14.10
C CYS A 159 -8.75 -21.46 -15.05
N SER A 160 -10.00 -21.03 -15.24
CA SER A 160 -10.93 -21.64 -16.21
C SER A 160 -10.67 -21.22 -17.67
N GLY A 161 -9.63 -20.42 -17.93
CA GLY A 161 -9.30 -19.91 -19.26
C GLY A 161 -10.15 -18.73 -19.71
N GLN A 162 -11.00 -18.19 -18.83
CA GLN A 162 -11.78 -17.00 -19.11
C GLN A 162 -10.94 -15.73 -18.94
N LYS A 163 -11.28 -14.70 -19.73
CA LYS A 163 -10.63 -13.40 -19.63
C LYS A 163 -11.05 -12.73 -18.32
N VAL A 164 -10.06 -12.34 -17.53
CA VAL A 164 -10.25 -11.50 -16.35
C VAL A 164 -9.35 -10.28 -16.44
N GLU A 165 -9.75 -9.21 -15.78
CA GLU A 165 -8.90 -8.06 -15.56
C GLU A 165 -8.07 -8.29 -14.29
N ASN A 166 -6.78 -8.58 -14.46
CA ASN A 166 -5.86 -8.76 -13.34
C ASN A 166 -5.20 -7.42 -12.99
N MET A 167 -5.77 -6.73 -11.99
CA MET A 167 -5.26 -5.44 -11.51
C MET A 167 -4.11 -5.55 -10.49
N ALA A 168 -3.64 -6.77 -10.22
CA ALA A 168 -2.53 -7.08 -9.32
C ALA A 168 -1.57 -8.07 -9.97
N ASP A 169 -1.11 -7.75 -11.18
CA ASP A 169 -0.23 -8.61 -11.96
C ASP A 169 1.24 -8.59 -11.46
N ALA A 170 2.07 -9.43 -12.10
CA ALA A 170 3.48 -9.54 -11.77
C ALA A 170 4.26 -8.24 -12.07
N THR A 171 3.82 -7.46 -13.06
CA THR A 171 4.44 -6.19 -13.42
C THR A 171 4.28 -5.17 -12.30
N ASN A 172 3.05 -4.99 -11.81
CA ASN A 172 2.76 -4.11 -10.69
C ASN A 172 3.46 -4.60 -9.41
N GLY A 173 3.42 -5.92 -9.15
CA GLY A 173 4.15 -6.52 -8.04
C GLY A 173 5.65 -6.25 -8.07
N LEU A 174 6.28 -6.33 -9.26
CA LEU A 174 7.69 -6.04 -9.43
C LEU A 174 8.02 -4.57 -9.12
N LEU A 175 7.22 -3.62 -9.63
CA LEU A 175 7.40 -2.19 -9.34
C LEU A 175 7.38 -1.91 -7.83
N VAL A 176 6.43 -2.52 -7.12
CA VAL A 176 6.30 -2.37 -5.66
C VAL A 176 7.51 -2.96 -4.95
N VAL A 177 7.95 -4.16 -5.31
CA VAL A 177 9.10 -4.81 -4.69
C VAL A 177 10.38 -4.01 -4.90
N GLN A 178 10.65 -3.56 -6.12
CA GLN A 178 11.81 -2.75 -6.46
C GLN A 178 11.77 -1.40 -5.74
N THR A 179 10.59 -0.78 -5.62
CA THR A 179 10.40 0.47 -4.87
C THR A 179 10.76 0.27 -3.40
N ILE A 180 10.18 -0.73 -2.73
CA ILE A 180 10.41 -0.95 -1.30
C ILE A 180 11.87 -1.33 -1.03
N GLU A 181 12.48 -2.17 -1.87
CA GLU A 181 13.89 -2.50 -1.75
C GLU A 181 14.77 -1.23 -1.83
N ALA A 182 14.49 -0.34 -2.78
CA ALA A 182 15.18 0.95 -2.90
C ALA A 182 14.90 1.89 -1.72
N MET A 183 13.68 1.85 -1.15
CA MET A 183 13.35 2.59 0.07
C MET A 183 14.23 2.15 1.25
N TYR A 184 14.42 0.83 1.47
CA TYR A 184 15.31 0.34 2.52
C TYR A 184 16.78 0.73 2.27
N LYS A 185 17.27 0.63 1.02
CA LYS A 185 18.62 1.06 0.66
C LYS A 185 18.82 2.55 0.94
N SER A 186 17.88 3.38 0.50
CA SER A 186 17.89 4.82 0.76
C SER A 186 17.84 5.15 2.25
N ALA A 187 17.01 4.46 3.03
CA ALA A 187 16.90 4.68 4.45
C ALA A 187 18.18 4.31 5.22
N LYS A 188 18.87 3.25 4.78
CA LYS A 188 20.14 2.80 5.35
C LYS A 188 21.28 3.77 5.02
N ASP A 189 21.40 4.15 3.75
CA ASP A 189 22.56 4.92 3.26
C ASP A 189 22.35 6.44 3.43
N GLY A 190 21.11 6.88 3.66
CA GLY A 190 20.76 8.29 3.83
C GLY A 190 20.84 9.10 2.53
N SER A 191 20.79 8.45 1.37
CA SER A 191 20.89 9.07 0.04
C SER A 191 19.73 8.65 -0.86
N VAL A 192 19.54 9.37 -1.97
CA VAL A 192 18.61 8.94 -3.04
C VAL A 192 19.09 7.60 -3.61
N CYS A 193 18.17 6.66 -3.81
CA CYS A 193 18.41 5.36 -4.43
C CYS A 193 17.64 5.26 -5.74
N ARG A 194 18.29 4.80 -6.81
CA ARG A 194 17.58 4.48 -8.07
C ARG A 194 16.82 3.16 -7.93
N ILE A 195 15.61 3.15 -8.46
CA ILE A 195 14.78 1.96 -8.59
C ILE A 195 15.17 1.32 -9.92
N LYS A 196 15.57 0.04 -9.88
CA LYS A 196 15.96 -0.68 -11.09
C LYS A 196 14.69 -0.93 -11.91
N ALA A 197 14.69 -0.51 -13.18
CA ALA A 197 13.70 -0.94 -14.16
C ALA A 197 14.01 -2.39 -14.60
#